data_AF-A0A3N7HX85-F1
#
_entry.id   AF-A0A3N7HX85-F1
#
_cell.length_a   1.000
_cell.length_b   1.000
_cell.length_c   1.000
_cell.angle_alpha   90.00
_cell.angle_beta   90.00
_cell.angle_gamma   90.00
#
_symmetry.space_group_name_H-M   'P 1'
#
loop_
_entity.id
_entity.type
_entity.pdbx_description
1 polymer ?
#
loop_
_entity_poly.entity_id
_entity_poly.type
_entity_poly.pdbx_seq_one_letter_code
_entity_poly.pdbx_strand_id
1 'polypeptide(L)'
;MKAEGRTEQGASLDGFAYSEKPGDASFGKISVADGVAHVTGVIWPQKGSSWGGIGFSVGAGNGGKTLDLSSYKTLTLQLAANAPGTLRIRVMGNEKATRDNGCYPVVVQPVSTELREYSIDLSRFASEAYCGGNARTIAATSTAVSAVEVADPKVAGGKRDIDFQVGRITLSR
;
A
#
# COMPACT_ATOMS: atom_id res chain seq x y z
N MET A 1 12.94 -6.38 -8.39
CA MET A 1 12.10 -6.69 -9.56
C MET A 1 10.68 -6.25 -9.24
N LYS A 2 10.01 -5.52 -10.16
CA LYS A 2 8.57 -5.26 -10.06
C LYS A 2 7.85 -6.43 -10.72
N ALA A 3 6.82 -6.96 -10.08
CA ALA A 3 5.90 -7.90 -10.73
C ALA A 3 4.65 -7.11 -11.12
N GLU A 4 4.24 -7.26 -12.38
CA GLU A 4 3.12 -6.56 -12.98
C GLU A 4 1.90 -7.48 -13.08
N GLY A 5 0.73 -6.96 -12.71
CA GLY A 5 -0.57 -7.59 -12.91
C GLY A 5 -1.63 -6.55 -13.32
N ARG A 6 -2.88 -6.98 -13.53
CA ARG A 6 -4.00 -6.06 -13.77
C ARG A 6 -5.22 -6.42 -12.92
N THR A 7 -6.00 -5.41 -12.52
CA THR A 7 -7.35 -5.63 -11.99
C THR A 7 -8.31 -6.04 -13.11
N GLU A 8 -9.51 -6.53 -12.74
CA GLU A 8 -10.59 -6.80 -13.71
C GLU A 8 -10.98 -5.54 -14.51
N GLN A 9 -10.88 -4.36 -13.90
CA GLN A 9 -11.14 -3.07 -14.52
C GLN A 9 -9.96 -2.55 -15.37
N GLY A 10 -8.86 -3.30 -15.44
CA GLY A 10 -7.69 -2.99 -16.27
C GLY A 10 -6.64 -2.09 -15.61
N ALA A 11 -6.77 -1.78 -14.32
CA ALA A 11 -5.77 -1.00 -13.58
C ALA A 11 -4.49 -1.81 -13.35
N SER A 12 -3.32 -1.15 -13.33
CA SER A 12 -2.05 -1.83 -13.06
C SER A 12 -1.95 -2.27 -11.60
N LEU A 13 -1.32 -3.42 -11.39
CA LEU A 13 -0.88 -3.94 -10.11
C LEU A 13 0.64 -4.02 -10.10
N ASP A 14 1.27 -3.32 -9.17
CA ASP A 14 2.72 -3.25 -9.07
C ASP A 14 3.19 -3.72 -7.69
N GLY A 15 3.91 -4.84 -7.65
CA GLY A 15 4.55 -5.37 -6.44
C GLY A 15 5.94 -4.80 -6.19
N PHE A 16 6.26 -4.54 -4.92
CA PHE A 16 7.56 -3.97 -4.56
C PHE A 16 8.01 -4.37 -3.14
N ALA A 17 9.32 -4.24 -2.91
CA ALA A 17 9.93 -4.31 -1.59
C ALA A 17 10.80 -3.06 -1.38
N TYR A 18 10.91 -2.61 -0.14
CA TYR A 18 11.75 -1.50 0.26
C TYR A 18 12.41 -1.83 1.60
N SER A 19 13.62 -1.34 1.81
CA SER A 19 14.34 -1.49 3.07
C SER A 19 15.44 -0.45 3.17
N GLU A 20 15.80 -0.06 4.39
CA GLU A 20 16.90 0.86 4.65
C GLU A 20 18.20 0.34 4.05
N LYS A 21 18.50 -0.94 4.28
CA LYS A 21 19.65 -1.62 3.71
C LYS A 21 19.18 -2.50 2.55
N PRO A 22 19.73 -2.32 1.33
CA PRO A 22 19.35 -3.13 0.18
C PRO A 22 19.49 -4.63 0.44
N GLY A 23 18.43 -5.41 0.17
CA GLY A 23 18.39 -6.86 0.31
C GLY A 23 17.75 -7.37 1.61
N ASP A 24 17.47 -6.51 2.58
CA ASP A 24 16.78 -6.90 3.82
C ASP A 24 15.27 -7.12 3.63
N ALA A 25 14.72 -6.75 2.48
CA ALA A 25 13.38 -7.11 2.04
C ALA A 25 13.42 -7.59 0.58
N SER A 26 12.69 -8.66 0.30
CA SER A 26 12.61 -9.28 -1.02
C SER A 26 11.16 -9.61 -1.35
N PHE A 27 10.66 -8.97 -2.41
CA PHE A 27 9.33 -9.26 -2.95
C PHE A 27 9.33 -10.67 -3.57
N GLY A 28 8.27 -11.44 -3.31
CA GLY A 28 8.03 -12.75 -3.90
C GLY A 28 7.21 -12.62 -5.18
N LYS A 29 5.90 -12.85 -5.07
CA LYS A 29 4.94 -12.75 -6.18
C LYS A 29 3.66 -12.03 -5.77
N ILE A 30 2.96 -11.52 -6.79
CA ILE A 30 1.52 -11.21 -6.73
C ILE A 30 0.81 -12.27 -7.57
N SER A 31 -0.22 -12.89 -7.01
CA SER A 31 -1.18 -13.70 -7.75
C SER A 31 -2.59 -13.15 -7.55
N VAL A 32 -3.40 -13.12 -8.60
CA VAL A 32 -4.78 -12.66 -8.53
C VAL A 32 -5.69 -13.84 -8.83
N ALA A 33 -6.63 -14.12 -7.91
CA ALA A 33 -7.67 -15.13 -8.08
C ALA A 33 -8.97 -14.62 -7.44
N ASP A 34 -10.11 -14.82 -8.11
CA ASP A 34 -11.44 -14.46 -7.60
C ASP A 34 -11.55 -13.00 -7.10
N GLY A 35 -10.91 -12.06 -7.80
CA GLY A 35 -10.92 -10.63 -7.45
C GLY A 35 -10.04 -10.27 -6.24
N VAL A 36 -9.21 -11.19 -5.75
CA VAL A 36 -8.31 -10.98 -4.61
C VAL A 36 -6.86 -11.10 -5.05
N ALA A 37 -6.07 -10.06 -4.77
CA ALA A 37 -4.63 -10.07 -4.92
C ALA A 37 -3.97 -10.65 -3.68
N HIS A 38 -3.13 -11.67 -3.87
CA HIS A 38 -2.31 -12.30 -2.85
C HIS A 38 -0.86 -11.87 -3.03
N VAL A 39 -0.30 -11.21 -2.01
CA VAL A 39 1.04 -10.63 -2.03
C VAL A 39 1.94 -11.41 -1.11
N THR A 40 3.07 -11.87 -1.63
CA THR A 40 4.05 -12.66 -0.85
C THR A 40 5.44 -12.05 -0.89
N GLY A 41 6.26 -12.37 0.11
CA GLY A 41 7.69 -12.08 0.09
C GLY A 41 8.35 -12.36 1.43
N VAL A 42 9.54 -11.80 1.64
CA VAL A 42 10.34 -12.03 2.84
C VAL A 42 10.96 -10.72 3.32
N ILE A 43 10.83 -10.44 4.62
CA ILE A 43 11.62 -9.43 5.32
C ILE A 43 12.63 -10.16 6.20
N TRP A 44 13.91 -9.94 5.97
CA TRP A 44 15.00 -10.54 6.75
C TRP A 44 16.11 -9.49 6.98
N PRO A 45 16.08 -8.76 8.11
CA PRO A 45 16.96 -7.61 8.32
C PRO A 45 18.37 -8.02 8.77
N GLN A 46 19.04 -8.89 8.01
CA GLN A 46 20.39 -9.35 8.32
C GLN A 46 21.41 -8.21 8.31
N LYS A 47 21.18 -7.17 7.51
CA LYS A 47 22.03 -6.00 7.43
C LYS A 47 21.62 -4.90 8.42
N GLY A 48 20.63 -5.17 9.28
CA GLY A 48 20.23 -4.29 10.37
C GLY A 48 19.32 -3.13 9.94
N SER A 49 18.49 -3.30 8.90
CA SER A 49 17.49 -2.29 8.55
C SER A 49 16.59 -1.98 9.74
N SER A 50 16.44 -0.69 10.06
CA SER A 50 15.47 -0.20 11.06
C SER A 50 14.07 -0.03 10.46
N TRP A 51 13.97 0.07 9.14
CA TRP A 51 12.71 0.18 8.41
C TRP A 51 12.77 -0.58 7.07
N GLY A 52 11.60 -0.99 6.61
CA GLY A 52 11.43 -1.75 5.39
C GLY A 52 10.00 -2.26 5.26
N GLY A 53 9.74 -3.02 4.22
CA GLY A 53 8.41 -3.58 3.98
C GLY A 53 8.26 -4.20 2.60
N ILE A 54 7.14 -4.87 2.44
CA ILE A 54 6.69 -5.42 1.16
C ILE A 54 5.29 -4.89 0.93
N GLY A 55 5.07 -4.42 -0.28
CA GLY A 55 3.79 -3.84 -0.65
C GLY A 55 3.41 -4.11 -2.08
N PHE A 56 2.20 -3.68 -2.37
CA PHE A 56 1.69 -3.60 -3.72
C PHE A 56 0.92 -2.30 -3.90
N SER A 57 0.79 -1.85 -5.14
CA SER A 57 -0.03 -0.69 -5.48
C SER A 57 -0.99 -0.99 -6.63
N VAL A 58 -2.19 -0.42 -6.54
CA VAL A 58 -3.23 -0.46 -7.57
C VAL A 58 -3.36 0.91 -8.19
N GLY A 59 -3.22 1.02 -9.51
CA GLY A 59 -3.45 2.26 -10.24
C GLY A 59 -4.91 2.73 -10.11
N ALA A 60 -5.13 4.02 -9.90
CA ALA A 60 -6.47 4.58 -9.76
C ALA A 60 -7.15 4.83 -11.13
N GLY A 61 -6.39 5.04 -12.21
CA GLY A 61 -6.94 5.34 -13.54
C GLY A 61 -6.35 4.48 -14.66
N ASN A 62 -7.10 4.38 -15.76
CA ASN A 62 -6.65 3.70 -16.97
C ASN A 62 -5.48 4.45 -17.61
N GLY A 63 -4.41 3.71 -17.93
CA GLY A 63 -3.25 4.26 -18.66
C GLY A 63 -2.44 5.30 -17.88
N GLY A 64 -2.43 5.25 -16.55
CA GLY A 64 -1.61 6.13 -15.71
C GLY A 64 -2.20 7.54 -15.48
N LYS A 65 -3.47 7.76 -15.85
CA LYS A 65 -4.20 8.98 -15.51
C LYS A 65 -4.54 9.02 -14.02
N THR A 66 -4.50 10.21 -13.44
CA THR A 66 -5.00 10.46 -12.09
C THR A 66 -6.51 10.62 -12.07
N LEU A 67 -7.13 10.33 -10.92
CA LEU A 67 -8.54 10.57 -10.64
C LEU A 67 -8.71 11.67 -9.59
N ASP A 68 -9.72 12.52 -9.78
CA ASP A 68 -10.19 13.43 -8.73
C ASP A 68 -11.18 12.68 -7.83
N LEU A 69 -10.75 12.46 -6.59
CA LEU A 69 -11.48 11.78 -5.53
C LEU A 69 -11.85 12.74 -4.38
N SER A 70 -11.75 14.06 -4.58
CA SER A 70 -11.99 15.08 -3.53
C SER A 70 -13.42 15.03 -2.95
N SER A 71 -14.39 14.55 -3.71
CA SER A 71 -15.78 14.39 -3.27
C SER A 71 -16.04 13.16 -2.40
N TYR A 72 -15.11 12.20 -2.34
CA TYR A 72 -15.26 10.97 -1.56
C TYR A 72 -14.77 11.17 -0.12
N LYS A 73 -15.32 10.37 0.80
CA LYS A 73 -15.01 10.46 2.23
C LYS A 73 -14.48 9.15 2.80
N THR A 74 -14.81 8.03 2.18
CA THR A 74 -14.44 6.71 2.69
C THR A 74 -13.72 5.90 1.62
N LEU A 75 -12.61 5.28 2.00
CA LEU A 75 -11.96 4.21 1.24
C LEU A 75 -12.33 2.88 1.88
N THR A 76 -12.94 2.00 1.10
CA THR A 76 -13.31 0.65 1.53
C THR A 76 -12.40 -0.37 0.85
N LEU A 77 -11.76 -1.24 1.62
CA LEU A 77 -10.92 -2.33 1.09
C LEU A 77 -11.22 -3.65 1.80
N GLN A 78 -11.09 -4.76 1.08
CA GLN A 78 -11.00 -6.08 1.71
C GLN A 78 -9.56 -6.45 2.00
N LEU A 79 -9.24 -6.77 3.27
CA LEU A 79 -7.87 -7.06 3.71
C LEU A 79 -7.81 -8.34 4.56
N ALA A 80 -6.72 -9.09 4.41
CA ALA A 80 -6.34 -10.19 5.30
C ALA A 80 -4.81 -10.28 5.38
N ALA A 81 -4.28 -10.90 6.43
CA ALA A 81 -2.86 -11.27 6.53
C ALA A 81 -2.72 -12.69 7.08
N ASN A 82 -1.64 -13.41 6.76
CA ASN A 82 -1.44 -14.78 7.26
C ASN A 82 -1.39 -14.90 8.80
N ALA A 83 -1.14 -13.80 9.50
CA ALA A 83 -1.24 -13.67 10.94
C ALA A 83 -1.85 -12.30 11.31
N PRO A 84 -2.52 -12.17 12.47
CA PRO A 84 -3.03 -10.88 12.92
C PRO A 84 -1.91 -9.84 13.01
N GLY A 85 -2.17 -8.64 12.50
CA GLY A 85 -1.14 -7.62 12.37
C GLY A 85 -1.70 -6.29 11.88
N THR A 86 -0.84 -5.49 11.27
CA THR A 86 -1.22 -4.20 10.69
C THR A 86 -0.70 -4.09 9.27
N LEU A 87 -1.52 -3.51 8.40
CA LEU A 87 -1.11 -3.09 7.07
C LEU A 87 -1.11 -1.56 7.01
N ARG A 88 -0.13 -0.99 6.32
CA ARG A 88 -0.07 0.43 6.00
C ARG A 88 -0.73 0.63 4.65
N ILE A 89 -1.73 1.50 4.61
CA ILE A 89 -2.41 1.90 3.38
C ILE A 89 -2.01 3.34 3.08
N ARG A 90 -1.68 3.63 1.83
CA ARG A 90 -1.24 4.95 1.37
C ARG A 90 -2.04 5.35 0.13
N VAL A 91 -2.53 6.59 0.12
CA VAL A 91 -3.16 7.19 -1.07
C VAL A 91 -2.12 8.03 -1.78
N MET A 92 -1.85 7.75 -3.06
CA MET A 92 -0.73 8.34 -3.79
C MET A 92 -1.18 9.26 -4.90
N GLY A 93 -0.53 10.42 -5.02
CA GLY A 93 -0.58 11.30 -6.19
C GLY A 93 0.45 10.93 -7.26
N ASN A 94 0.64 11.80 -8.25
CA ASN A 94 1.56 11.59 -9.37
C ASN A 94 2.93 12.27 -9.20
N GLU A 95 3.15 13.01 -8.12
CA GLU A 95 4.38 13.73 -7.84
C GLU A 95 5.53 12.78 -7.48
N LYS A 96 6.48 12.62 -8.40
CA LYS A 96 7.60 11.70 -8.25
C LYS A 96 8.42 11.94 -6.97
N ALA A 97 8.74 13.20 -6.66
CA ALA A 97 9.53 13.52 -5.46
C ALA A 97 8.81 13.12 -4.16
N THR A 98 7.50 13.31 -4.06
CA THR A 98 6.73 12.86 -2.90
C THR A 98 6.66 11.34 -2.82
N ARG A 99 6.46 10.67 -3.97
CA ARG A 99 6.41 9.21 -4.07
C ARG A 99 7.71 8.55 -3.63
N ASP A 100 8.84 9.01 -4.18
CA ASP A 100 10.16 8.44 -3.91
C ASP A 100 10.55 8.59 -2.43
N ASN A 101 10.11 9.68 -1.79
CA ASN A 101 10.33 9.92 -0.36
C ASN A 101 9.27 9.28 0.54
N GLY A 102 8.23 8.63 -0.01
CA GLY A 102 7.16 8.00 0.77
C GLY A 102 6.23 8.98 1.51
N CYS A 103 6.21 10.25 1.12
CA CYS A 103 5.58 11.35 1.86
C CYS A 103 4.12 11.66 1.48
N TYR A 104 3.42 10.63 1.03
CA TYR A 104 1.98 10.65 0.88
C TYR A 104 1.27 10.25 2.18
N PRO A 105 0.01 10.65 2.36
CA PRO A 105 -0.74 10.35 3.56
C PRO A 105 -1.03 8.84 3.66
N VAL A 106 -0.90 8.31 4.87
CA VAL A 106 -1.05 6.90 5.20
C VAL A 106 -2.01 6.69 6.36
N VAL A 107 -2.51 5.47 6.48
CA VAL A 107 -3.19 4.96 7.67
C VAL A 107 -2.63 3.58 7.99
N VAL A 108 -2.54 3.25 9.28
CA VAL A 108 -2.21 1.91 9.75
C VAL A 108 -3.50 1.21 10.15
N GLN A 109 -3.83 0.12 9.47
CA GLN A 109 -5.07 -0.64 9.66
C GLN A 109 -4.76 -2.01 10.28
N PRO A 110 -5.27 -2.29 11.49
CA PRO A 110 -5.26 -3.65 12.04
C PRO A 110 -6.07 -4.62 11.16
N VAL A 111 -5.51 -5.80 10.92
CA VAL A 111 -6.12 -6.83 10.08
C VAL A 111 -6.08 -8.20 10.76
N SER A 112 -7.07 -9.04 10.45
CA SER A 112 -7.15 -10.43 10.89
C SER A 112 -6.67 -11.40 9.80
N THR A 113 -6.74 -12.70 10.11
CA THR A 113 -6.46 -13.78 9.16
C THR A 113 -7.58 -14.03 8.15
N GLU A 114 -8.78 -13.56 8.44
CA GLU A 114 -9.92 -13.64 7.53
C GLU A 114 -9.98 -12.38 6.66
N LEU A 115 -10.29 -12.58 5.38
CA LEU A 115 -10.57 -11.51 4.44
C LEU A 115 -11.84 -10.77 4.87
N ARG A 116 -11.67 -9.53 5.31
CA ARG A 116 -12.76 -8.69 5.83
C ARG A 116 -12.75 -7.33 5.18
N GLU A 117 -13.93 -6.74 5.05
CA GLU A 117 -14.10 -5.39 4.54
C GLU A 117 -13.81 -4.37 5.65
N TYR A 118 -13.01 -3.35 5.32
CA TYR A 118 -12.65 -2.24 6.18
C TYR A 118 -13.02 -0.94 5.49
N SER A 119 -13.93 -0.17 6.11
CA SER A 119 -14.29 1.17 5.68
C SER A 119 -13.51 2.20 6.49
N ILE A 120 -12.62 2.93 5.82
CA ILE A 120 -11.68 3.86 6.44
C ILE A 120 -12.02 5.28 5.97
N ASP A 121 -12.35 6.15 6.92
CA ASP A 121 -12.52 7.57 6.67
C ASP A 121 -11.20 8.18 6.17
N LEU A 122 -11.24 8.88 5.03
CA LEU A 122 -10.08 9.53 4.43
C LEU A 122 -9.42 10.56 5.35
N SER A 123 -10.16 11.17 6.28
CA SER A 123 -9.62 12.08 7.29
C SER A 123 -8.64 11.41 8.27
N ARG A 124 -8.66 10.08 8.39
CA ARG A 124 -7.69 9.31 9.20
C ARG A 124 -6.31 9.22 8.55
N PHE A 125 -6.20 9.53 7.26
CA PHE A 125 -4.93 9.45 6.55
C PHE A 125 -4.07 10.68 6.84
N ALA A 126 -2.89 10.45 7.40
CA ALA A 126 -1.94 11.47 7.78
C ALA A 126 -0.57 11.17 7.19
N SER A 127 0.21 12.21 6.90
CA SER A 127 1.60 12.01 6.53
C SER A 127 2.44 11.54 7.72
N GLU A 128 3.44 10.72 7.43
CA GLU A 128 4.41 10.27 8.42
C GLU A 128 5.26 11.45 8.93
N ALA A 129 5.63 11.43 10.21
CA ALA A 129 6.31 12.55 10.85
C ALA A 129 7.65 12.93 10.20
N TYR A 130 8.39 11.96 9.64
CA TYR A 130 9.68 12.21 8.98
C TYR A 130 9.56 13.08 7.72
N CYS A 131 8.35 13.26 7.17
CA CYS A 131 8.15 14.04 5.97
C CYS A 131 8.24 15.55 6.18
N GLY A 132 8.01 16.05 7.40
CA GLY A 132 8.08 17.48 7.71
C GLY A 132 7.35 18.34 6.67
N GLY A 133 8.04 19.35 6.12
CA GLY A 133 7.48 20.24 5.08
C GLY A 133 7.22 19.58 3.71
N ASN A 134 7.71 18.37 3.48
CA ASN A 134 7.48 17.61 2.24
C ASN A 134 6.20 16.75 2.29
N ALA A 135 5.52 16.73 3.44
CA ALA A 135 4.29 15.98 3.67
C ALA A 135 3.16 16.42 2.73
N ARG A 136 2.51 15.47 2.05
CA ARG A 136 1.24 15.70 1.37
C ARG A 136 0.07 15.42 2.33
N THR A 137 -0.94 16.28 2.28
CA THR A 137 -2.20 16.05 2.99
C THR A 137 -3.12 15.17 2.14
N ILE A 138 -4.08 14.48 2.77
CA ILE A 138 -5.13 13.76 2.05
C ILE A 138 -5.99 14.70 1.20
N ALA A 139 -6.26 15.93 1.68
CA ALA A 139 -7.00 16.94 0.94
C ALA A 139 -6.30 17.38 -0.36
N ALA A 140 -4.98 17.54 -0.33
CA ALA A 140 -4.23 17.84 -1.55
C ALA A 140 -4.14 16.62 -2.48
N THR A 141 -3.88 15.44 -1.91
CA THR A 141 -3.66 14.21 -2.67
C THR A 141 -4.94 13.74 -3.37
N SER A 142 -6.11 13.90 -2.74
CA SER A 142 -7.39 13.43 -3.27
C SER A 142 -7.79 14.09 -4.59
N THR A 143 -7.25 15.27 -4.92
CA THR A 143 -7.54 15.97 -6.18
C THR A 143 -6.92 15.30 -7.41
N ALA A 144 -5.90 14.45 -7.23
CA ALA A 144 -5.16 13.82 -8.31
C ALA A 144 -4.55 12.47 -7.88
N VAL A 145 -5.40 11.53 -7.45
CA VAL A 145 -4.95 10.21 -7.01
C VAL A 145 -4.51 9.37 -8.20
N SER A 146 -3.29 8.85 -8.15
CA SER A 146 -2.72 7.95 -9.15
C SER A 146 -2.79 6.48 -8.74
N ALA A 147 -2.81 6.18 -7.44
CA ALA A 147 -2.81 4.82 -6.93
C ALA A 147 -3.16 4.72 -5.44
N VAL A 148 -3.54 3.52 -5.02
CA VAL A 148 -3.60 3.11 -3.61
C VAL A 148 -2.54 2.05 -3.38
N GLU A 149 -1.69 2.24 -2.37
CA GLU A 149 -0.67 1.28 -1.93
C GLU A 149 -1.14 0.61 -0.64
N VAL A 150 -0.90 -0.70 -0.52
CA VAL A 150 -0.97 -1.42 0.75
C VAL A 150 0.35 -2.15 0.96
N ALA A 151 0.92 -2.00 2.14
CA ALA A 151 2.18 -2.60 2.50
C ALA A 151 2.14 -3.19 3.91
N ASP A 152 2.95 -4.23 4.14
CA ASP A 152 3.32 -4.66 5.47
C ASP A 152 4.71 -4.07 5.81
N PRO A 153 4.77 -3.02 6.66
CA PRO A 153 6.01 -2.30 6.95
C PRO A 153 6.79 -2.87 8.14
N LYS A 154 6.39 -4.01 8.71
CA LYS A 154 6.97 -4.46 9.98
C LYS A 154 8.34 -5.13 9.76
N VAL A 155 9.38 -4.47 10.27
CA VAL A 155 10.71 -5.07 10.43
C VAL A 155 10.84 -5.56 11.87
N ALA A 156 11.17 -6.84 12.04
CA ALA A 156 11.39 -7.49 13.34
C ALA A 156 12.81 -8.09 13.37
N GLY A 157 13.34 -8.43 14.55
CA GLY A 157 14.74 -8.91 14.69
C GLY A 157 15.08 -10.24 14.00
N GLY A 158 14.17 -10.84 13.22
CA GLY A 158 14.37 -12.12 12.54
C GLY A 158 13.69 -12.16 11.17
N LYS A 159 13.91 -13.27 10.45
CA LYS A 159 13.25 -13.52 9.16
C LYS A 159 11.73 -13.62 9.37
N ARG A 160 10.98 -12.97 8.49
CA ARG A 160 9.52 -13.03 8.45
C ARG A 160 9.05 -13.22 7.02
N ASP A 161 8.24 -14.24 6.82
CA ASP A 161 7.52 -14.44 5.56
C ASP A 161 6.30 -13.52 5.57
N ILE A 162 6.14 -12.79 4.47
CA ILE A 162 5.04 -11.87 4.23
C ILE A 162 4.03 -12.57 3.36
N ASP A 163 2.78 -12.52 3.79
CA ASP A 163 1.63 -13.04 3.07
C ASP A 163 0.42 -12.22 3.52
N PHE A 164 -0.12 -11.42 2.59
CA PHE A 164 -1.35 -10.67 2.81
C PHE A 164 -2.20 -10.62 1.55
N GLN A 165 -3.49 -10.38 1.76
CA GLN A 165 -4.49 -10.36 0.71
C GLN A 165 -5.15 -9.00 0.64
N VAL A 166 -5.38 -8.52 -0.58
CA VAL A 166 -6.18 -7.33 -0.84
C VAL A 166 -7.20 -7.65 -1.93
N GLY A 167 -8.47 -7.56 -1.55
CA GLY A 167 -9.60 -7.74 -2.45
C GLY A 167 -10.09 -6.42 -3.01
N ARG A 168 -11.42 -6.30 -3.10
CA ARG A 168 -12.10 -5.13 -3.66
C ARG A 168 -11.65 -3.84 -2.99
N ILE A 169 -11.41 -2.80 -3.80
CA ILE A 169 -11.15 -1.42 -3.37
C ILE A 169 -12.23 -0.52 -3.96
N THR A 170 -12.95 0.21 -3.12
CA THR A 170 -14.00 1.14 -3.53
C THR A 170 -13.94 2.44 -2.75
N LEU A 171 -14.57 3.48 -3.29
CA LEU A 171 -14.71 4.78 -2.64
C LEU A 171 -16.19 5.14 -2.54
N SER A 172 -16.59 5.70 -1.41
CA SER A 172 -17.94 6.21 -1.18
C SER A 172 -17.91 7.67 -0.68
N ARG A 173 -19.01 8.37 -0.96
CA ARG A 173 -19.23 9.77 -0.55
C ARG A 173 -19.74 9.84 0.87
#